data_AF-A0A2J0N3W7-F1
#
_entry.id   AF-A0A2J0N3W7-F1
#
_cell.length_a   1.000
_cell.length_b   1.000
_cell.length_c   1.000
_cell.angle_alpha   90.00
_cell.angle_beta   90.00
_cell.angle_gamma   90.00
#
_symmetry.space_group_name_H-M   'P 1'
#
loop_
_entity.id
_entity.type
_entity.pdbx_description
1 polymer ?
#
loop_
_entity_poly.entity_id
_entity_poly.type
_entity_poly.pdbx_seq_one_letter_code
_entity_poly.pdbx_strand_id
1 'polypeptide(L)'
;MEPLQKLIHDTEEKLKKTVDSTLREFSEIRTGRANPSIVEGIMVECYGTHMPMKQVGAISVPEPRLIAIHPWDQSNIQAIEKA
;
A
#
# COMPACT_ATOMS: atom_id res chain seq x y z
N MET A 1 -31.48 16.72 -25.29
CA MET A 1 -31.33 15.90 -24.06
C MET A 1 -29.92 15.35 -23.88
N GLU A 2 -29.16 15.07 -24.94
CA GLU A 2 -27.77 14.58 -24.85
C GLU A 2 -26.74 15.43 -24.06
N PRO A 3 -26.73 16.77 -24.10
CA PRO A 3 -25.67 17.54 -23.42
C PRO A 3 -25.75 17.46 -21.89
N LEU A 4 -26.94 17.22 -21.32
CA LEU A 4 -27.12 17.11 -19.87
C LEU A 4 -26.58 15.77 -19.35
N GLN A 5 -26.80 14.68 -20.09
CA GLN A 5 -26.27 13.36 -19.73
C GLN A 5 -24.74 13.34 -19.78
N LYS A 6 -24.14 13.97 -20.78
CA LYS A 6 -22.69 14.10 -20.88
C LYS A 6 -22.11 14.88 -19.69
N LEU A 7 -22.74 15.99 -19.31
CA LEU A 7 -22.31 16.79 -18.16
C LEU A 7 -22.38 15.99 -16.85
N ILE A 8 -23.46 15.24 -16.63
CA ILE A 8 -23.61 14.38 -15.44
C ILE A 8 -22.52 13.31 -15.43
N HIS A 9 -22.28 12.63 -16.54
CA HIS A 9 -21.26 11.59 -16.66
C HIS A 9 -19.84 12.13 -16.39
N ASP A 10 -19.47 13.25 -17.02
CA ASP A 10 -18.17 13.90 -16.83
C ASP A 10 -17.97 14.33 -15.37
N THR A 11 -19.04 14.77 -14.69
CA THR A 11 -19.00 15.13 -13.28
C THR A 11 -18.87 13.91 -12.38
N GLU A 12 -19.60 12.82 -12.65
CA GLU A 12 -19.47 11.56 -11.91
C GLU A 12 -18.06 10.98 -12.00
N GLU A 13 -17.45 10.98 -13.18
CA GLU A 13 -16.07 10.52 -13.36
C GLU A 13 -15.07 11.36 -12.55
N LYS A 14 -15.22 12.69 -12.57
CA LYS A 14 -14.37 13.59 -11.77
C LYS A 14 -14.53 13.34 -10.27
N LEU A 15 -15.77 13.21 -9.79
CA LEU A 15 -16.05 12.93 -8.38
C LEU A 15 -15.43 11.60 -7.95
N LYS A 16 -15.60 10.54 -8.76
CA LYS A 16 -15.01 9.24 -8.48
C LYS A 16 -13.49 9.33 -8.40
N LYS A 17 -12.85 10.01 -9.35
CA LYS A 17 -11.40 10.22 -9.34
C LYS A 17 -10.91 10.98 -8.12
N THR A 18 -11.65 12.00 -7.68
CA THR A 18 -11.32 12.75 -6.45
C THR A 18 -11.41 11.85 -5.23
N VAL A 19 -12.48 11.07 -5.09
CA VAL A 19 -12.64 10.12 -3.98
C VAL A 19 -11.50 9.10 -3.96
N ASP A 20 -11.16 8.53 -5.11
CA ASP A 20 -10.08 7.55 -5.23
C ASP A 20 -8.71 8.16 -4.84
N SER A 21 -8.45 9.41 -5.25
CA SER A 21 -7.23 10.14 -4.87
C SER A 21 -7.17 10.38 -3.35
N THR A 22 -8.27 10.84 -2.76
CA THR A 22 -8.36 11.09 -1.32
C THR A 22 -8.20 9.81 -0.50
N LEU A 23 -8.78 8.70 -0.95
CA LEU A 23 -8.61 7.40 -0.29
C LEU A 23 -7.16 6.92 -0.36
N ARG A 24 -6.49 7.11 -1.49
CA ARG A 24 -5.06 6.81 -1.63
C ARG A 24 -4.23 7.63 -0.64
N GLU A 25 -4.44 8.95 -0.60
CA GLU A 25 -3.74 9.82 0.34
C GLU A 25 -3.97 9.38 1.80
N PHE A 26 -5.21 9.07 2.18
CA PHE A 26 -5.50 8.57 3.53
C PHE A 26 -4.84 7.23 3.86
N SER A 27 -4.66 6.35 2.87
CA SER A 27 -3.97 5.07 3.07
C SER A 27 -2.48 5.24 3.39
N GLU A 28 -1.88 6.34 2.93
CA GLU A 28 -0.46 6.67 3.14
C GLU A 28 -0.23 7.44 4.45
N ILE A 29 -1.28 8.00 5.06
CA ILE A 29 -1.16 8.76 6.32
C ILE A 29 -0.90 7.83 7.51
N ARG A 30 0.16 8.15 8.26
CA ARG A 30 0.54 7.48 9.52
C ARG A 30 -0.39 7.92 10.65
N THR A 31 -1.48 7.19 10.87
CA THR A 31 -2.50 7.48 11.90
C THR A 31 -2.11 7.03 13.32
N GLY A 32 -0.85 6.61 13.54
CA GLY A 32 -0.37 6.08 14.84
C GLY A 32 -0.85 4.66 15.16
N ARG A 33 -1.64 4.04 14.26
CA ARG A 33 -1.94 2.61 14.26
C ARG A 33 -1.05 1.92 13.22
N ALA A 34 -0.61 0.71 13.53
CA ALA A 34 0.10 -0.16 12.61
C ALA A 34 -0.76 -0.39 11.35
N ASN A 35 -0.27 0.07 10.20
CA ASN A 35 -0.91 -0.13 8.90
C ASN A 35 0.08 -0.92 8.01
N PRO A 36 -0.30 -2.11 7.48
CA PRO A 36 0.54 -2.90 6.59
C PRO A 36 1.05 -2.12 5.38
N SER A 37 0.23 -1.21 4.84
CA SER A 37 0.54 -0.44 3.63
C SER A 37 1.78 0.43 3.76
N ILE A 38 2.20 0.76 4.98
CA ILE A 38 3.41 1.55 5.24
C ILE A 38 4.69 0.77 4.86
N VAL A 39 4.69 -0.55 5.04
CA VAL A 39 5.86 -1.40 4.78
C VAL A 39 5.75 -2.18 3.46
N GLU A 40 4.54 -2.36 2.91
CA GLU A 40 4.31 -3.07 1.65
C GLU A 40 5.13 -2.53 0.47
N GLY A 41 5.35 -1.21 0.43
CA GLY A 41 6.08 -0.51 -0.64
C GLY A 41 7.59 -0.42 -0.46
N ILE A 42 8.15 -0.92 0.66
CA ILE A 42 9.60 -0.89 0.90
C ILE A 42 10.28 -1.90 -0.04
N MET A 43 11.33 -1.46 -0.73
CA MET A 43 12.10 -2.31 -1.63
C MET A 43 13.19 -3.04 -0.85
N VAL A 44 13.14 -4.36 -0.87
CA VAL A 44 14.10 -5.25 -0.20
C VAL A 44 14.99 -5.87 -1.25
N GLU A 45 16.30 -5.84 -1.02
CA GLU A 45 17.26 -6.53 -1.87
C GLU A 45 17.25 -8.04 -1.56
N CYS A 46 16.72 -8.83 -2.49
CA CYS A 46 16.65 -10.28 -2.37
C CYS A 46 17.30 -10.91 -3.60
N TYR A 47 18.29 -11.77 -3.37
CA TYR A 47 19.06 -12.48 -4.41
C TYR A 47 19.61 -11.54 -5.51
N GLY A 48 20.05 -10.34 -5.13
CA GLY A 48 20.62 -9.34 -6.05
C GLY A 48 19.60 -8.54 -6.87
N THR A 49 18.30 -8.65 -6.55
CA THR A 49 17.23 -7.88 -7.16
C THR A 49 16.39 -7.16 -6.11
N HIS A 50 15.89 -5.97 -6.43
CA HIS A 50 15.02 -5.22 -5.53
C HIS A 50 13.58 -5.66 -5.74
N MET A 51 12.97 -6.23 -4.71
CA MET A 51 11.58 -6.69 -4.70
C MET A 51 10.80 -5.95 -3.60
N PRO A 52 9.52 -5.58 -3.84
CA PRO A 52 8.70 -4.98 -2.79
C PRO A 52 8.47 -5.97 -1.64
N MET A 53 8.44 -5.48 -0.40
CA MET A 53 8.29 -6.28 0.83
C MET A 53 7.11 -7.26 0.77
N LYS A 54 6.00 -6.84 0.14
CA LYS A 54 4.80 -7.67 -0.06
C LYS A 54 5.07 -8.97 -0.82
N GLN A 55 6.09 -9.01 -1.68
CA GLN A 55 6.48 -10.21 -2.43
C GLN A 55 7.49 -11.06 -1.65
N VAL A 56 8.24 -10.48 -0.72
CA VAL A 56 9.29 -11.15 0.06
C VAL A 56 8.74 -11.85 1.30
N GLY A 57 7.59 -11.40 1.82
CA GLY A 57 6.94 -12.03 2.98
C GLY A 57 5.48 -11.64 3.17
N ALA A 58 4.81 -12.34 4.09
CA ALA A 58 3.48 -11.99 4.55
C ALA A 58 3.57 -10.89 5.63
N ILE A 59 2.78 -9.84 5.47
CA ILE A 59 2.69 -8.73 6.42
C ILE A 59 1.37 -8.87 7.19
N SER A 60 1.44 -8.83 8.51
CA SER A 60 0.27 -8.89 9.39
C SER A 60 0.36 -7.84 10.49
N VAL A 61 -0.79 -7.46 11.03
CA VAL A 61 -0.89 -6.54 12.17
C VAL A 61 -1.66 -7.26 13.27
N PRO A 62 -0.97 -8.07 14.10
CA PRO A 62 -1.61 -8.78 15.20
C PRO A 62 -2.11 -7.82 16.30
N GLU A 63 -1.46 -6.67 16.45
CA GLU A 63 -1.81 -5.66 17.45
C GLU A 63 -1.72 -4.25 16.86
N PRO A 64 -2.47 -3.25 17.38
CA PRO A 64 -2.50 -1.90 16.81
C PRO A 64 -1.15 -1.15 16.76
N ARG A 65 -0.10 -1.66 17.40
CA ARG A 65 1.24 -1.06 17.44
C ARG A 65 2.34 -1.97 16.91
N LEU A 66 2.00 -3.17 16.45
CA LEU A 66 2.97 -4.17 15.98
C LEU A 66 2.65 -4.56 14.54
N ILE A 67 3.63 -4.39 13.65
CA ILE A 67 3.62 -4.98 12.31
C ILE A 67 4.54 -6.19 12.36
N ALA A 68 4.00 -7.37 12.05
CA ALA A 68 4.76 -8.60 11.95
C ALA A 68 4.99 -8.96 10.49
N ILE A 69 6.26 -9.17 10.12
CA ILE A 69 6.68 -9.58 8.79
C ILE A 69 7.15 -11.03 8.88
N HIS A 70 6.49 -11.91 8.13
CA HIS A 70 6.84 -13.32 8.01
C HIS A 70 7.48 -13.57 6.65
N PRO A 71 8.82 -13.62 6.55
CA PRO A 71 9.49 -13.86 5.29
C PRO A 71 9.21 -15.28 4.78
N TRP A 72 9.13 -15.42 3.46
CA TRP A 72 9.02 -16.73 2.82
C TRP A 72 10.33 -17.54 2.92
N ASP A 73 11.47 -16.85 2.93
CA ASP A 73 12.81 -17.44 3.11
C ASP A 73 13.55 -16.70 4.24
N GLN A 74 14.11 -17.48 5.16
CA GLN A 74 14.90 -16.98 6.29
C GLN A 74 16.20 -16.30 5.85
N SER A 75 16.74 -16.62 4.67
CA SER A 75 17.96 -15.96 4.15
C SER A 75 17.78 -14.45 3.98
N ASN A 76 16.55 -13.99 3.76
CA ASN A 76 16.23 -12.60 3.47
C ASN A 76 15.98 -11.77 4.74
N ILE A 77 16.06 -12.36 5.94
CA ILE A 77 15.83 -11.65 7.20
C ILE A 77 16.76 -10.44 7.35
N GLN A 78 18.06 -10.59 7.05
CA GLN A 78 19.01 -9.46 7.14
C GLN A 78 18.71 -8.36 6.12
N ALA A 79 18.20 -8.71 4.94
CA ALA A 79 17.83 -7.73 3.94
C ALA A 79 16.56 -6.97 4.33
N ILE A 80 15.58 -7.68 4.89
CA ILE A 80 14.33 -7.12 5.42
C ILE A 80 14.59 -6.18 6.60
N GLU A 81 15.51 -6.53 7.50
CA GLU A 81 15.87 -5.69 8.65
C GLU A 81 16.56 -4.38 8.25
N LYS A 82 17.32 -4.40 7.14
CA LYS A 82 18.05 -3.23 6.64
C LYS A 82 17.20 -2.24 5.84
N ALA A 83 16.10 -2.71 5.25
CA ALA A 83 15.25 -1.93 4.35
C ALA A 83 14.27 -1.04 5.12
#